data_AF-A0A7C5YKB2-F1
#
_entry.id   AF-A0A7C5YKB2-F1
#
_cell.length_a   1.000
_cell.length_b   1.000
_cell.length_c   1.000
_cell.angle_alpha   90.00
_cell.angle_beta   90.00
_cell.angle_gamma   90.00
#
_symmetry.space_group_name_H-M   'P 1'
#
loop_
_entity.id
_entity.type
_entity.pdbx_description
1 polymer ?
#
loop_
_entity_poly.entity_id
_entity_poly.type
_entity_poly.pdbx_seq_one_letter_code
_entity_poly.pdbx_strand_id
1 'polypeptide(L)'
;MRWLGILTALIGIVLLFGCLGFNNGKLTPGIFGQVISKGTRQPIANATVSLRRDGNELASVQTNGDGRFAFPNLEPGTYLLVVSANGYWDAQVWVTLAQGQRLTIPVEMLLLPEGPPTDVPITD
;
A
#
# COMPACT_ATOMS: atom_id res chain seq x y z
N MET A 1 -3.87 13.18 42.45
CA MET A 1 -3.25 12.43 41.34
C MET A 1 -4.06 11.17 41.08
N ARG A 2 -4.97 11.23 40.10
CA ARG A 2 -5.81 10.09 39.71
C ARG A 2 -5.45 9.75 38.27
N TRP A 3 -4.74 8.64 38.12
CA TRP A 3 -4.36 8.00 36.86
C TRP A 3 -5.57 7.90 35.92
N LEU A 4 -5.39 8.31 34.67
CA LEU A 4 -6.41 8.41 33.63
C LEU A 4 -6.79 7.01 33.12
N GLY A 5 -8.04 6.60 33.34
CA GLY A 5 -8.62 5.36 32.81
C GLY A 5 -9.08 5.53 31.37
N ILE A 6 -8.46 4.77 30.47
CA ILE A 6 -8.95 4.50 29.12
C ILE A 6 -10.06 3.46 29.24
N LEU A 7 -11.28 3.71 28.72
CA LEU A 7 -12.24 2.68 28.26
C LEU A 7 -13.50 3.29 27.59
N THR A 8 -13.53 3.20 26.26
CA THR A 8 -14.63 2.75 25.36
C THR A 8 -15.95 3.51 25.13
N ALA A 9 -16.36 3.44 23.84
CA ALA A 9 -17.70 3.55 23.20
C ALA A 9 -18.06 4.93 22.58
N LEU A 10 -18.58 5.11 21.35
CA LEU A 10 -19.03 4.26 20.23
C LEU A 10 -19.25 5.16 18.97
N ILE A 11 -19.06 4.58 17.77
CA ILE A 11 -19.80 4.79 16.50
C ILE A 11 -19.74 6.16 15.79
N GLY A 12 -19.14 6.15 14.59
CA GLY A 12 -19.24 7.20 13.57
C GLY A 12 -19.00 6.66 12.16
N ILE A 13 -20.03 6.00 11.61
CA ILE A 13 -20.35 5.73 10.19
C ILE A 13 -19.34 6.22 9.13
N VAL A 14 -18.74 5.27 8.41
CA VAL A 14 -18.68 5.34 6.94
C VAL A 14 -19.07 3.96 6.41
N LEU A 15 -20.38 3.71 6.38
CA LEU A 15 -21.00 2.70 5.53
C LEU A 15 -21.03 3.25 4.11
N LEU A 16 -20.01 2.95 3.31
CA LEU A 16 -20.13 2.97 1.85
C LEU A 16 -20.25 1.53 1.36
N PHE A 17 -21.52 1.13 1.29
CA PHE A 17 -22.13 0.13 0.42
C PHE A 17 -21.20 -0.76 -0.43
N GLY A 18 -21.36 -2.07 -0.24
CA GLY A 18 -21.38 -3.00 -1.37
C GLY A 18 -20.12 -3.84 -1.58
N CYS A 19 -19.91 -4.84 -0.72
CA CYS A 19 -19.55 -6.15 -1.23
C CYS A 19 -20.11 -7.21 -0.29
N LEU A 20 -21.44 -7.42 -0.36
CA LEU A 20 -22.02 -8.69 0.08
C LEU A 20 -21.49 -9.77 -0.86
N GLY A 21 -20.33 -10.29 -0.49
CA GLY A 21 -19.67 -11.42 -1.11
C GLY A 21 -18.90 -12.13 -0.02
N PHE A 22 -19.61 -12.82 0.87
CA PHE A 22 -18.98 -13.84 1.71
C PHE A 22 -18.57 -14.99 0.79
N ASN A 23 -17.46 -14.82 0.10
CA ASN A 23 -16.82 -15.92 -0.61
C ASN A 23 -16.24 -16.84 0.47
N ASN A 24 -16.80 -18.04 0.59
CA ASN A 24 -16.23 -19.15 1.35
C ASN A 24 -14.92 -19.70 0.73
N GLY A 25 -14.25 -18.91 -0.12
CA GLY A 25 -12.90 -19.20 -0.58
C GLY A 25 -11.96 -18.90 0.57
N LYS A 26 -11.37 -19.94 1.16
CA LYS A 26 -10.30 -19.88 2.16
C LYS A 26 -9.39 -18.68 1.87
N LEU A 27 -9.59 -17.56 2.57
CA LEU A 27 -8.85 -16.34 2.29
C LEU A 27 -7.40 -16.65 2.61
N THR A 28 -6.53 -16.62 1.59
CA THR A 28 -5.12 -16.85 1.80
C THR A 28 -4.60 -15.71 2.68
N PRO A 29 -4.05 -15.99 3.87
CA PRO A 29 -3.48 -14.96 4.72
C PRO A 29 -2.32 -14.30 3.98
N GLY A 30 -2.15 -13.00 4.19
CA GLY A 30 -1.16 -12.25 3.43
C GLY A 30 -1.54 -10.80 3.22
N ILE A 31 -0.65 -10.09 2.53
CA ILE A 31 -0.79 -8.67 2.23
C ILE A 31 -1.07 -8.52 0.74
N PHE A 32 -2.16 -7.84 0.42
CA PHE A 32 -2.63 -7.59 -0.92
C PHE A 32 -2.90 -6.10 -1.06
N GLY A 33 -2.95 -5.60 -2.28
CA GLY A 33 -3.24 -4.19 -2.44
C GLY A 33 -3.22 -3.70 -3.87
N GLN A 34 -3.38 -2.40 -3.99
CA GLN A 34 -3.28 -1.67 -5.23
C GLN A 34 -2.43 -0.42 -5.01
N VAL A 35 -1.51 -0.18 -5.93
CA VAL A 35 -0.68 1.02 -5.97
C VAL A 35 -1.35 2.04 -6.88
N ILE A 36 -1.60 3.23 -6.36
CA ILE A 36 -2.26 4.32 -7.09
C ILE A 36 -1.48 5.63 -6.96
N SER A 37 -1.63 6.51 -7.95
CA SER A 37 -1.12 7.88 -7.88
C SER A 37 -1.98 8.72 -6.96
N LYS A 38 -1.38 9.42 -5.99
CA LYS A 38 -2.10 10.31 -5.08
C LYS A 38 -2.80 11.47 -5.81
N GLY A 39 -2.18 11.97 -6.89
CA GLY A 39 -2.71 13.10 -7.65
C GLY A 39 -3.83 12.70 -8.63
N THR A 40 -3.56 11.71 -9.49
CA THR A 40 -4.48 11.33 -10.57
C THR A 40 -5.42 10.20 -10.18
N ARG A 41 -5.21 9.54 -9.04
CA ARG A 41 -5.95 8.34 -8.58
C ARG A 41 -5.89 7.16 -9.55
N GLN A 42 -4.99 7.21 -10.53
CA GLN A 42 -4.80 6.15 -11.51
C GLN A 42 -3.94 5.01 -10.93
N PRO A 43 -4.19 3.76 -11.34
CA PRO A 43 -3.34 2.63 -10.96
C PRO A 43 -1.93 2.79 -11.55
N ILE A 44 -0.93 2.36 -10.80
CA ILE A 44 0.48 2.42 -11.23
C ILE A 44 0.94 1.00 -11.53
N ALA A 45 1.09 0.69 -12.81
CA ALA A 45 1.63 -0.57 -13.29
C ALA A 45 3.16 -0.60 -13.24
N ASN A 46 3.74 -1.80 -13.19
CA ASN A 46 5.20 -2.03 -13.15
C ASN A 46 5.91 -1.33 -11.97
N ALA A 47 5.19 -0.98 -10.91
CA ALA A 47 5.78 -0.54 -9.66
C ALA A 47 6.39 -1.74 -8.94
N THR A 48 7.62 -1.61 -8.48
CA THR A 48 8.28 -2.65 -7.68
C THR A 48 7.83 -2.50 -6.23
N VAL A 49 7.21 -3.54 -5.69
CA VAL A 49 6.79 -3.63 -4.29
C VAL A 49 7.70 -4.64 -3.60
N SER A 50 8.54 -4.17 -2.69
CA SER A 50 9.39 -5.01 -1.84
C SER A 50 8.78 -5.15 -0.45
N LEU A 51 8.64 -6.40 0.00
CA LEU A 51 8.22 -6.76 1.35
C LEU A 51 9.45 -7.03 2.21
N ARG A 52 9.60 -6.27 3.29
CA ARG A 52 10.72 -6.37 4.22
C ARG A 52 10.26 -6.69 5.64
N ARG A 53 11.12 -7.38 6.39
CA ARG A 53 10.97 -7.65 7.83
C ARG A 53 12.35 -7.66 8.47
N ASP A 54 12.48 -7.02 9.63
CA ASP A 54 13.74 -6.95 10.39
C ASP A 54 14.95 -6.46 9.56
N GLY A 55 14.70 -5.54 8.63
CA GLY A 55 15.72 -4.97 7.72
C GLY A 55 16.03 -5.82 6.48
N ASN A 56 15.55 -7.05 6.41
CA ASN A 56 15.78 -7.96 5.27
C ASN A 56 14.62 -7.93 4.28
N GLU A 57 14.93 -8.03 2.99
CA GLU A 57 13.92 -8.24 1.95
C GLU A 57 13.51 -9.71 1.89
N LEU A 58 12.22 -9.96 2.06
CA LEU A 58 11.65 -11.32 2.04
C LEU A 58 11.16 -11.69 0.64
N ALA A 59 10.57 -10.73 -0.06
CA ALA A 59 10.02 -10.92 -1.39
C ALA A 59 9.91 -9.57 -2.11
N SER A 60 9.92 -9.60 -3.44
CA SER A 60 9.64 -8.45 -4.28
C SER A 60 8.75 -8.88 -5.45
N VAL A 61 7.76 -8.05 -5.79
CA VAL A 61 6.81 -8.28 -6.90
C VAL A 61 6.60 -6.98 -7.66
N GLN A 62 6.30 -7.09 -8.96
CA GLN A 62 5.85 -5.94 -9.74
C GLN A 62 4.34 -5.86 -9.77
N THR A 63 3.79 -4.64 -9.72
CA THR A 63 2.36 -4.42 -9.90
C THR A 63 1.94 -4.73 -11.33
N ASN A 64 0.76 -5.31 -11.48
CA ASN A 64 0.17 -5.58 -12.79
C ASN A 64 -0.41 -4.31 -13.45
N GLY A 65 -1.06 -4.44 -14.61
CA GLY A 65 -1.69 -3.33 -15.34
C GLY A 65 -2.77 -2.57 -14.54
N ASP A 66 -3.39 -3.23 -13.56
CA ASP A 66 -4.36 -2.62 -12.65
C ASP A 66 -3.70 -2.04 -11.38
N GLY A 67 -2.36 -2.02 -11.31
CA GLY A 67 -1.60 -1.58 -10.15
C GLY A 67 -1.66 -2.54 -8.96
N ARG A 68 -2.16 -3.77 -9.13
CA ARG A 68 -2.35 -4.72 -8.02
C ARG A 68 -1.08 -5.50 -7.71
N PHE A 69 -0.88 -5.80 -6.43
CA PHE A 69 0.18 -6.67 -5.91
C PHE A 69 -0.36 -7.67 -4.89
N ALA A 70 0.39 -8.74 -4.65
CA ALA A 70 0.00 -9.81 -3.73
C ALA A 70 1.22 -10.51 -3.10
N PHE A 71 1.18 -10.65 -1.78
CA PHE A 71 2.08 -11.48 -0.99
C PHE A 71 1.24 -12.49 -0.18
N PRO A 72 0.89 -13.65 -0.77
CA PRO A 72 0.14 -14.69 -0.08
C PRO A 72 1.02 -15.48 0.89
N ASN A 73 0.38 -16.20 1.81
CA ASN A 73 0.97 -17.14 2.76
C ASN A 73 2.02 -16.53 3.69
N LEU A 74 1.77 -15.30 4.15
CA LEU A 74 2.64 -14.64 5.12
C LEU A 74 2.29 -15.07 6.54
N GLU A 75 3.33 -15.22 7.35
CA GLU A 75 3.20 -15.41 8.79
C GLU A 75 2.74 -14.11 9.48
N PRO A 76 2.12 -14.21 10.66
CA PRO A 76 1.75 -13.03 11.43
C PRO A 76 3.00 -12.20 11.78
N GLY A 77 2.83 -10.88 11.87
CA GLY A 77 3.89 -9.97 12.30
C GLY A 77 3.88 -8.65 11.53
N THR A 78 4.89 -7.83 11.80
CA THR A 78 5.04 -6.51 11.19
C THR A 78 5.95 -6.60 9.97
N TYR A 79 5.54 -5.92 8.90
CA TYR A 79 6.24 -5.85 7.64
C TYR A 79 6.37 -4.39 7.20
N LEU A 80 7.42 -4.10 6.46
CA LEU A 80 7.61 -2.84 5.75
C LEU A 80 7.44 -3.11 4.25
N LEU A 81 6.46 -2.46 3.64
CA LEU A 81 6.36 -2.38 2.19
C LEU A 81 7.15 -1.17 1.72
N VAL A 82 8.06 -1.39 0.77
CA VAL A 82 8.77 -0.34 0.03
C VAL A 82 8.30 -0.42 -1.41
N VAL A 83 7.72 0.65 -1.93
CA VAL A 83 7.22 0.72 -3.31
C VAL A 83 8.01 1.76 -4.07
N SER A 84 8.56 1.37 -5.22
CA SER A 84 9.26 2.26 -6.13
C SER A 84 8.70 2.14 -7.54
N ALA A 85 8.62 3.27 -8.25
CA ALA A 85 8.22 3.32 -9.65
C ALA A 85 8.85 4.53 -10.33
N ASN A 86 9.05 4.44 -11.64
CA ASN A 86 9.58 5.54 -12.43
C ASN A 86 8.61 6.74 -12.41
N GLY A 87 9.12 7.94 -12.14
CA GLY A 87 8.33 9.16 -12.05
C GLY A 87 7.62 9.37 -10.71
N TYR A 88 7.89 8.54 -9.70
CA TYR A 88 7.30 8.65 -8.37
C TYR A 88 8.36 8.67 -7.27
N TRP A 89 8.03 9.31 -6.16
CA TRP A 89 8.76 9.15 -4.91
C TRP A 89 8.51 7.76 -4.33
N ASP A 90 9.56 7.14 -3.79
CA ASP A 90 9.44 5.88 -3.08
C ASP A 90 8.47 6.01 -1.91
N ALA A 91 7.51 5.09 -1.81
CA ALA A 91 6.57 5.01 -0.72
C ALA A 91 6.98 3.90 0.25
N GLN A 92 6.83 4.18 1.55
CA GLN A 92 7.11 3.22 2.61
C GLN A 92 5.89 3.09 3.52
N VAL A 93 5.42 1.86 3.74
CA VAL A 93 4.22 1.58 4.52
C VAL A 93 4.49 0.45 5.51
N TRP A 94 4.32 0.74 6.80
CA TRP A 94 4.35 -0.27 7.84
C TRP A 94 3.00 -0.96 7.94
N VAL A 95 3.03 -2.29 7.98
CA VAL A 95 1.85 -3.14 7.93
C VAL A 95 1.96 -4.22 8.98
N THR A 96 0.96 -4.34 9.84
CA THR A 96 0.87 -5.43 10.82
C THR A 96 -0.15 -6.46 10.33
N LEU A 97 0.30 -7.70 10.16
CA LEU A 97 -0.53 -8.83 9.77
C LEU A 97 -0.85 -9.72 10.98
N ALA A 98 -2.13 -9.90 11.29
CA ALA A 98 -2.57 -10.85 12.33
C ALA A 98 -2.70 -12.28 11.79
N GLN A 99 -2.86 -13.24 12.70
CA GLN A 99 -2.97 -14.66 12.35
C GLN A 99 -4.18 -14.97 11.46
N GLY A 100 -3.91 -15.63 10.33
CA GLY A 100 -4.93 -15.96 9.33
C GLY A 100 -5.51 -14.74 8.61
N GLN A 101 -4.97 -13.54 8.85
CA GLN A 101 -5.51 -12.31 8.28
C GLN A 101 -5.13 -12.18 6.81
N ARG A 102 -6.13 -11.86 5.99
CA ARG A 102 -5.92 -11.30 4.65
C ARG A 102 -6.09 -9.79 4.75
N LEU A 103 -5.01 -9.06 4.57
CA LEU A 103 -5.03 -7.61 4.61
C LEU A 103 -4.96 -7.04 3.20
N THR A 104 -5.88 -6.13 2.86
CA THR A 104 -5.89 -5.43 1.57
C THR A 104 -5.75 -3.93 1.82
N ILE A 105 -4.70 -3.32 1.28
CA ILE A 105 -4.40 -1.89 1.49
C ILE A 105 -4.13 -1.16 0.17
N PRO A 106 -4.62 0.09 0.02
CA PRO A 106 -4.14 0.97 -1.02
C PRO A 106 -2.77 1.53 -0.64
N VAL A 107 -1.85 1.62 -1.61
CA VAL A 107 -0.59 2.35 -1.47
C VAL A 107 -0.63 3.54 -2.42
N GLU A 108 -0.54 4.74 -1.87
CA GLU A 108 -0.56 5.97 -2.65
C GLU A 108 0.86 6.47 -2.86
N MET A 109 1.27 6.65 -4.12
CA MET A 109 2.56 7.24 -4.47
C MET A 109 2.41 8.68 -4.93
N LEU A 110 3.39 9.51 -4.59
CA LEU A 110 3.45 10.90 -5.00
C LEU A 110 4.29 11.01 -6.27
N LEU A 111 3.76 11.68 -7.29
CA LEU A 111 4.50 11.99 -8.52
C LEU A 111 5.72 12.86 -8.18
N LEU A 112 6.86 12.53 -8.77
CA LEU A 112 8.01 13.42 -8.81
C LEU A 112 7.60 14.66 -9.63
N PRO A 113 7.97 15.88 -9.20
CA PRO A 113 7.82 17.02 -10.08
C PRO A 113 8.64 16.75 -11.34
N GLU A 114 8.03 16.90 -12.51
CA GLU A 114 8.74 16.99 -13.77
C GLU A 114 9.83 18.07 -13.57
N GLY A 115 11.08 17.74 -13.87
CA GLY A 115 12.18 18.72 -13.77
C GLY A 115 11.85 19.98 -14.58
N PRO A 116 12.54 21.11 -14.34
CA PRO A 116 12.32 22.30 -15.16
C PRO A 116 12.44 21.92 -16.65
N PRO A 117 11.50 22.36 -17.52
CA PRO A 117 11.56 22.05 -18.94
C PRO A 117 12.94 22.47 -19.45
N THR A 118 13.68 21.52 -20.05
CA THR A 118 15.05 21.76 -20.49
C THR A 118 15.12 22.59 -21.76
N ASP A 119 13.98 23.03 -22.28
CA ASP A 119 13.86 23.93 -23.42
C ASP A 119 14.07 25.39 -23.00
N VAL A 120 15.18 25.69 -22.30
CA VAL A 120 15.69 27.06 -22.34
C VAL A 120 16.29 27.23 -23.73
N PRO A 121 15.66 27.99 -24.65
CA PRO A 121 16.28 28.25 -25.93
C PRO A 121 17.65 28.87 -25.65
N ILE A 122 18.70 28.29 -26.22
CA ILE A 122 19.99 28.98 -26.32
C ILE A 122 19.74 30.15 -27.27
N THR A 123 19.40 31.30 -26.71
CA THR A 123 19.47 32.56 -27.43
C THR A 123 20.94 32.87 -27.63
N ASP A 124 21.39 32.77 -28.88
CA ASP A 124 22.62 33.36 -29.38
C ASP A 124 22.62 34.90 -29.17
#